data_AF-A0A7J6FIG9-F1
#
_entry.id   AF-A0A7J6FIG9-F1
#
_cell.length_a   1.000
_cell.length_b   1.000
_cell.length_c   1.000
_cell.angle_alpha   90.00
_cell.angle_beta   90.00
_cell.angle_gamma   90.00
#
_symmetry.space_group_name_H-M   'P 1'
#
loop_
_entity.id
_entity.type
_entity.pdbx_description
1 polymer ?
#
loop_
_entity_poly.entity_id
_entity_poly.type
_entity_poly.pdbx_seq_one_letter_code
_entity_poly.pdbx_strand_id
1 'polypeptide(L)' 'MNHYLKYNHAILKFEEALLIDPLKHEAMWSLGNANTSYTFMTPNLDEAKPSFVSAYEFFQKVLEELLSTVIASSMR' A
#
# COMPACT_ATOMS: atom_id res chain seq x y z
N MET A 1 9.81 20.20 -11.86
CA MET A 1 8.94 20.09 -10.66
C MET A 1 9.05 18.66 -10.16
N ASN A 2 9.64 18.47 -8.98
CA ASN A 2 10.25 17.22 -8.51
C ASN A 2 9.20 16.10 -8.37
N HIS A 3 9.24 15.09 -9.26
CA HIS A 3 8.23 14.00 -9.27
C HIS A 3 8.14 13.27 -7.92
N TYR A 4 9.26 13.15 -7.20
CA TYR A 4 9.36 12.60 -5.86
C TYR A 4 8.43 13.29 -4.83
N LEU A 5 8.25 14.61 -4.90
CA LEU A 5 7.38 15.35 -3.98
C LEU A 5 5.90 14.98 -4.18
N LYS A 6 5.51 14.58 -5.40
CA LYS A 6 4.14 14.19 -5.70
C LYS A 6 3.81 12.81 -5.14
N TYR A 7 4.74 11.86 -5.23
CA TYR A 7 4.53 10.51 -4.70
C TYR A 7 4.54 10.48 -3.16
N ASN A 8 5.47 11.20 -2.53
CA ASN A 8 5.47 11.32 -1.06
C ASN A 8 4.17 11.96 -0.53
N HIS A 9 3.67 12.98 -1.21
CA HIS A 9 2.40 13.59 -0.85
C HIS A 9 1.22 12.62 -1.02
N ALA A 10 1.19 11.85 -2.11
CA ALA A 10 0.15 10.85 -2.34
C ALA A 10 0.18 9.73 -1.28
N ILE A 11 1.36 9.20 -0.96
CA ILE A 11 1.58 8.18 0.07
C ILE A 11 1.00 8.66 1.41
N LEU A 12 1.40 9.85 1.87
CA LEU A 12 0.90 10.43 3.13
C LEU A 12 -0.63 10.55 3.14
N LYS A 13 -1.24 10.96 2.02
CA LYS A 13 -2.71 11.10 1.94
C LYS A 13 -3.44 9.76 1.98
N PHE A 14 -2.86 8.70 1.43
CA PHE A 14 -3.43 7.36 1.54
C PHE A 14 -3.23 6.77 2.94
N GLU A 15 -2.09 7.00 3.58
CA GLU A 15 -1.88 6.63 4.99
C GLU A 15 -2.88 7.33 5.91
N GLU A 16 -3.10 8.64 5.74
CA GLU A 16 -4.14 9.39 6.46
C GLU A 16 -5.54 8.80 6.23
N ALA A 17 -5.85 8.39 4.99
CA ALA A 17 -7.15 7.79 4.67
C ALA A 17 -7.35 6.43 5.36
N LEU A 18 -6.29 5.62 5.48
CA LEU A 18 -6.31 4.32 6.15
C LEU A 18 -6.35 4.42 7.67
N LEU A 19 -5.91 5.55 8.25
CA LEU A 19 -6.15 5.84 9.67
C LEU A 19 -7.64 6.10 9.97
N ILE A 20 -8.40 6.63 8.99
CA ILE A 20 -9.83 6.90 9.11
C ILE A 20 -10.65 5.64 8.83
N ASP A 21 -10.31 4.94 7.75
CA ASP A 21 -10.97 3.70 7.33
C ASP A 21 -9.91 2.66 6.96
N PRO A 22 -9.54 1.79 7.91
CA PRO A 22 -8.56 0.74 7.68
C PRO A 22 -8.96 -0.26 6.59
N LEU A 23 -10.24 -0.35 6.21
CA LEU A 23 -10.75 -1.30 5.22
C LEU A 23 -11.03 -0.63 3.86
N LYS A 24 -10.52 0.59 3.65
CA LYS A 24 -10.67 1.29 2.38
C LYS A 24 -9.75 0.68 1.32
N HIS A 25 -10.26 -0.32 0.61
CA HIS A 25 -9.51 -1.09 -0.38
C HIS A 25 -8.89 -0.22 -1.48
N GLU A 26 -9.56 0.86 -1.91
CA GLU A 26 -9.02 1.79 -2.92
C GLU A 26 -7.80 2.56 -2.41
N ALA A 27 -7.79 2.92 -1.12
CA ALA A 27 -6.65 3.60 -0.49
C ALA A 27 -5.46 2.64 -0.35
N MET A 28 -5.71 1.36 0.01
CA MET A 28 -4.67 0.32 0.05
C MET A 28 -4.05 0.08 -1.32
N TRP A 29 -4.87 -0.11 -2.36
CA TRP A 29 -4.40 -0.32 -3.73
C TRP A 29 -3.59 0.87 -4.24
N SER A 30 -4.08 2.09 -3.99
CA SER A 30 -3.41 3.31 -4.43
C SER A 30 -2.10 3.57 -3.69
N LEU A 31 -2.02 3.21 -2.41
CA LEU A 31 -0.78 3.27 -1.62
C LEU A 31 0.30 2.33 -2.16
N GLY A 32 -0.08 1.09 -2.52
CA GLY A 32 0.85 0.14 -3.15
C GLY A 32 1.38 0.63 -4.50
N ASN A 33 0.51 1.21 -5.34
CA ASN A 33 0.90 1.77 -6.64
C ASN A 33 1.81 3.00 -6.50
N ALA A 34 1.51 3.88 -5.53
CA ALA A 34 2.33 5.05 -5.26
C ALA A 34 3.73 4.66 -4.77
N ASN A 35 3.83 3.68 -3.87
CA ASN A 35 5.11 3.13 -3.41
C ASN A 35 5.89 2.46 -4.55
N THR A 36 5.24 1.64 -5.38
CA THR A 36 5.89 0.99 -6.53
C THR A 36 6.43 2.02 -7.51
N SER A 37 5.62 3.03 -7.84
CA SER A 37 6.01 4.11 -8.76
C SER A 37 7.16 4.96 -8.19
N TYR A 38 7.10 5.31 -6.89
CA TYR A 38 8.18 6.01 -6.20
C TYR A 38 9.48 5.22 -6.30
N THR A 39 9.39 3.91 -6.06
CA THR A 39 10.55 3.01 -6.05
C THR A 39 11.19 2.87 -7.43
N PHE A 40 10.40 2.77 -8.51
CA PHE A 40 10.93 2.78 -9.88
C PHE A 40 11.61 4.10 -10.25
N MET A 41 11.23 5.20 -9.62
CA MET A 41 11.85 6.50 -9.85
C MET A 41 13.09 6.74 -8.98
N THR A 42 13.26 6.03 -7.86
CA THR A 42 14.41 6.14 -6.96
C THR A 42 15.60 5.31 -7.48
N PRO A 43 16.67 5.95 -8.00
CA PRO A 43 17.82 5.22 -8.56
C PRO A 43 18.69 4.55 -7.49
N ASN A 44 18.54 4.93 -6.22
CA ASN A 44 19.22 4.30 -5.10
C ASN A 44 18.45 3.07 -4.60
N LEU A 45 18.98 1.88 -4.87
CA LEU A 45 18.38 0.60 -4.48
C LEU A 45 18.23 0.42 -2.96
N ASP A 46 19.06 1.06 -2.15
CA ASP A 46 18.97 0.96 -0.69
C ASP A 46 17.86 1.85 -0.11
N GLU A 47 17.50 2.94 -0.79
CA GLU A 47 16.33 3.78 -0.45
C GLU A 47 15.01 3.17 -0.98
N ALA A 48 15.09 2.35 -2.02
CA ALA A 48 13.97 1.67 -2.67
C ALA A 48 13.44 0.45 -1.88
N LYS A 49 14.35 -0.35 -1.31
CA LYS A 49 14.03 -1.63 -0.63
C LYS A 49 12.97 -1.55 0.47
N PRO A 50 12.98 -0.56 1.40
CA PRO A 50 12.00 -0.50 2.47
C PRO A 50 10.55 -0.38 1.96
N SER A 51 10.36 0.32 0.85
CA SER A 51 9.05 0.54 0.23
C SER A 51 8.47 -0.75 -0.37
N PHE A 52 9.31 -1.61 -0.96
CA PHE A 52 8.88 -2.92 -1.47
C PHE A 52 8.46 -3.88 -0.35
N VAL A 53 9.21 -3.90 0.75
CA VAL A 53 8.88 -4.74 1.92
C VAL A 53 7.56 -4.28 2.52
N SER A 54 7.37 -2.97 2.69
CA SER A 54 6.13 -2.43 3.25
C SER A 54 4.92 -2.70 2.35
N ALA A 55 5.04 -2.53 1.03
CA ALA A 55 3.98 -2.87 0.09
C ALA A 55 3.62 -4.38 0.13
N TYR A 56 4.63 -5.24 0.21
CA TYR A 56 4.44 -6.69 0.33
C TYR A 56 3.68 -7.06 1.61
N GLU A 57 4.06 -6.50 2.76
CA GLU A 57 3.37 -6.71 4.04
C GLU A 57 1.91 -6.25 4.00
N PHE A 58 1.63 -5.11 3.35
CA PHE A 58 0.26 -4.64 3.16
C PHE A 58 -0.57 -5.59 2.29
N PHE A 59 -0.02 -6.07 1.17
CA PHE A 59 -0.73 -7.02 0.32
C PHE A 59 -0.98 -8.36 1.03
N GLN A 60 -0.03 -8.84 1.83
CA GLN A 60 -0.23 -10.06 2.62
C GLN A 60 -1.36 -9.92 3.64
N LYS A 61 -1.43 -8.81 4.39
CA LYS A 61 -2.51 -8.57 5.36
C LYS A 61 -3.89 -8.55 4.71
N VAL A 62 -4.01 -7.86 3.57
CA VAL A 62 -5.27 -7.82 2.81
C VAL A 62 -5.66 -9.23 2.33
N LEU A 63 -4.70 -10.04 1.90
CA LEU A 63 -4.95 -11.41 1.47
C LEU A 63 -5.43 -12.30 2.61
N GLU A 64 -4.80 -12.23 3.78
CA GLU A 64 -5.20 -12.98 4.97
C GLU A 64 -6.61 -12.60 5.44
N GLU A 65 -6.92 -11.31 5.45
CA GLU A 65 -8.24 -10.82 5.86
C GLU A 65 -9.34 -11.25 4.88
N LEU A 66 -9.11 -11.12 3.57
CA LEU A 66 -10.05 -11.58 2.54
C LEU A 66 -10.26 -13.10 2.62
N LEU A 67 -9.20 -13.87 2.80
CA LEU A 67 -9.28 -15.33 2.90
C LEU A 67 -10.09 -15.75 4.14
N SER A 68 -9.84 -15.12 5.28
CA SER A 68 -10.58 -15.40 6.51
C SER A 68 -12.07 -15.04 6.40
N THR A 69 -12.39 -13.93 5.74
CA THR A 69 -13.76 -13.47 5.51
C THR A 69 -14.51 -14.40 4.56
N VAL A 70 -13.88 -14.83 3.46
CA VAL A 70 -14.46 -15.77 2.50
C VAL A 70 -14.71 -17.13 3.16
N ILE A 71 -13.74 -17.68 3.89
CA ILE A 71 -13.89 -18.96 4.60
C ILE A 71 -15.01 -18.87 5.63
N ALA A 72 -15.07 -17.80 6.43
CA ALA A 72 -16.12 -17.60 7.43
C ALA A 72 -17.53 -17.45 6.81
N SER A 73 -17.63 -16.91 5.59
CA SER A 73 -18.91 -16.81 4.86
C SER A 73 -19.36 -18.12 4.21
N SER A 74 -18.42 -19.02 3.86
CA SER A 74 -18.70 -20.34 3.27
C SER A 74 -19.10 -21.42 4.28
N MET A 75 -18.94 -21.16 5.58
CA MET A 75 -19.30 -22.07 6.68
C MET A 75 -20.65 -21.75 7.33
N ARG A 76 -21.45 -20.84 6.74
CA ARG A 76 -22.84 -20.56 7.16
C ARG A 76 -23.85 -21.27 6.29
#